data_AF-A0A961RYI5-F1
#
_entry.id   AF-A0A961RYI5-F1
#
_cell.length_a   1.000
_cell.length_b   1.000
_cell.length_c   1.000
_cell.angle_alpha   90.00
_cell.angle_beta   90.00
_cell.angle_gamma   90.00
#
_symmetry.space_group_name_H-M   'P 1'
#
loop_
_entity.id
_entity.type
_entity.pdbx_description
1 polymer ?
#
loop_
_entity_poly.entity_id
_entity_poly.type
_entity_poly.pdbx_seq_one_letter_code
_entity_poly.pdbx_strand_id
1 'polypeptide(L)'
;HGGDGDQPQGEPKFAPKEAVDAAIQSAVQFRLEEAAQQLAEIGSIGKETALRILSDREGEPIAVLLKALGYPRSRFEEVLDNLRGPDAGILRPDRKPDELQAVFDSLSFNKARILLTYWDWFVRKAGPYAPHN
;
A
#
# COMPACT_ATOMS: atom_id res chain seq x y z
N HIS A 1 -21.37 38.00 -21.94
CA HIS A 1 -20.49 37.96 -20.76
C HIS A 1 -21.05 36.90 -19.83
N GLY A 2 -20.33 35.81 -19.64
CA GLY A 2 -20.75 34.67 -18.84
C GLY A 2 -19.72 33.57 -19.01
N GLY A 3 -18.53 33.80 -18.43
CA GLY A 3 -17.48 32.80 -18.38
C GLY A 3 -17.89 31.73 -17.37
N ASP A 4 -18.17 30.53 -17.87
CA ASP A 4 -18.21 29.35 -17.03
C ASP A 4 -16.77 29.05 -16.61
N GLY A 5 -16.50 29.29 -15.33
CA GLY A 5 -15.22 29.00 -14.72
C GLY A 5 -15.02 27.49 -14.66
N ASP A 6 -14.18 26.99 -15.55
CA ASP A 6 -13.52 25.70 -15.42
C ASP A 6 -12.67 25.76 -14.14
N GLN A 7 -13.24 25.31 -13.02
CA GLN A 7 -12.50 25.14 -11.79
C GLN A 7 -11.60 23.92 -11.96
N PRO A 8 -10.29 24.01 -11.72
CA PRO A 8 -9.42 22.85 -11.80
C PRO A 8 -9.88 21.85 -10.73
N GLN A 9 -10.40 20.70 -11.17
CA GLN A 9 -10.69 19.57 -10.30
C GLN A 9 -9.36 19.16 -9.67
N GLY A 10 -9.14 19.55 -8.41
CA GLY A 10 -7.91 19.22 -7.69
C GLY A 10 -7.68 17.71 -7.70
N GLU A 11 -6.45 17.29 -7.97
CA GLU A 11 -6.10 15.87 -8.00
C GLU A 11 -6.54 15.18 -6.70
N PRO A 12 -7.11 13.97 -6.78
CA PRO A 12 -7.57 13.26 -5.59
C PRO A 12 -6.39 13.01 -4.65
N LYS A 13 -6.55 13.39 -3.38
CA LYS A 13 -5.54 13.25 -2.31
C LYS A 13 -5.11 11.79 -2.05
N PHE A 14 -5.90 10.82 -2.51
CA PHE A 14 -5.71 9.39 -2.32
C PHE A 14 -6.06 8.64 -3.59
N ALA A 15 -5.51 7.45 -3.70
CA ALA A 15 -5.83 6.52 -4.77
C ALA A 15 -7.32 6.15 -4.81
N PRO A 16 -7.88 5.83 -5.99
CA PRO A 16 -9.18 5.20 -6.09
C PRO A 16 -9.21 3.90 -5.30
N LYS A 17 -10.25 3.71 -4.47
CA LYS A 17 -10.36 2.53 -3.59
C LYS A 17 -10.45 1.24 -4.40
N GLU A 18 -11.11 1.32 -5.55
CA GLU A 18 -11.32 0.24 -6.50
C GLU A 18 -9.98 -0.26 -7.07
N ALA A 19 -9.02 0.66 -7.26
CA ALA A 19 -7.67 0.30 -7.72
C ALA A 19 -6.89 -0.45 -6.64
N VAL A 20 -7.02 -0.03 -5.37
CA VAL A 20 -6.41 -0.74 -4.24
C VAL A 20 -7.02 -2.13 -4.08
N ASP A 21 -8.35 -2.23 -4.17
CA ASP A 21 -9.05 -3.53 -4.10
C ASP A 21 -8.61 -4.48 -5.21
N ALA A 22 -8.48 -3.99 -6.45
CA ALA A 22 -8.01 -4.79 -7.57
C ALA A 22 -6.58 -5.33 -7.36
N ALA A 23 -5.71 -4.52 -6.76
CA ALA A 23 -4.35 -4.92 -6.43
C ALA A 23 -4.30 -5.98 -5.33
N ILE A 24 -5.11 -5.83 -4.28
CA ILE A 24 -5.25 -6.85 -3.23
C ILE A 24 -5.84 -8.14 -3.81
N GLN A 25 -6.85 -8.07 -4.66
CA GLN A 25 -7.42 -9.26 -5.31
C GLN A 25 -6.40 -9.99 -6.18
N SER A 26 -5.54 -9.26 -6.88
CA SER A 26 -4.43 -9.86 -7.64
C SER A 26 -3.45 -10.60 -6.70
N ALA A 27 -3.14 -10.03 -5.54
CA ALA A 27 -2.28 -10.70 -4.55
C ALA A 27 -2.94 -11.97 -3.97
N VAL A 28 -4.24 -11.90 -3.66
CA VAL A 28 -5.03 -13.04 -3.16
C VAL A 28 -5.09 -14.18 -4.19
N GLN A 29 -5.07 -13.86 -5.47
CA GLN A 29 -5.03 -14.83 -6.58
C GLN A 29 -3.60 -15.30 -6.92
N PHE A 30 -2.63 -15.06 -6.02
CA PHE A 30 -1.22 -15.42 -6.17
C PHE A 30 -0.51 -14.76 -7.38
N ARG A 31 -1.09 -13.67 -7.93
CA ARG A 31 -0.50 -12.87 -9.02
C ARG A 31 0.36 -11.74 -8.45
N LEU A 32 1.41 -12.10 -7.71
CA LEU A 32 2.26 -11.16 -6.96
C LEU A 32 2.91 -10.08 -7.82
N GLU A 33 3.39 -10.43 -9.01
CA GLU A 33 4.04 -9.50 -9.94
C GLU A 33 3.07 -8.41 -10.43
N GLU A 34 1.82 -8.79 -10.69
CA GLU A 34 0.76 -7.88 -11.10
C GLU A 34 0.31 -7.00 -9.93
N ALA A 35 0.07 -7.61 -8.76
CA ALA A 35 -0.28 -6.87 -7.56
C ALA A 35 0.79 -5.84 -7.18
N ALA A 36 2.07 -6.22 -7.25
CA ALA A 36 3.19 -5.32 -6.98
C ALA A 36 3.25 -4.16 -7.98
N GLN A 37 3.00 -4.42 -9.27
CA GLN A 37 2.96 -3.37 -10.28
C GLN A 37 1.84 -2.37 -10.01
N GLN A 38 0.63 -2.86 -9.73
CA GLN A 38 -0.52 -2.01 -9.41
C GLN A 38 -0.28 -1.19 -8.13
N LEU A 39 0.21 -1.82 -7.06
CA LEU A 39 0.53 -1.12 -5.81
C LEU A 39 1.67 -0.10 -5.99
N ALA A 40 2.65 -0.38 -6.84
CA ALA A 40 3.74 0.53 -7.14
C ALA A 40 3.25 1.79 -7.85
N GLU A 41 2.40 1.63 -8.86
CA GLU A 41 1.77 2.74 -9.58
C GLU A 41 0.91 3.59 -8.64
N ILE A 42 0.03 2.94 -7.88
CA ILE A 42 -0.91 3.61 -6.98
C ILE A 42 -0.17 4.29 -5.81
N GLY A 43 0.86 3.65 -5.27
CA GLY A 43 1.67 4.13 -4.16
C GLY A 43 2.79 5.09 -4.53
N SER A 44 3.03 5.32 -5.84
CA SER A 44 4.17 6.09 -6.34
C SER A 44 5.52 5.60 -5.78
N ILE A 45 5.69 4.27 -5.71
CA ILE A 45 6.93 3.60 -5.30
C ILE A 45 7.46 2.71 -6.43
N GLY A 46 8.68 2.21 -6.30
CA GLY A 46 9.22 1.18 -7.17
C GLY A 46 8.53 -0.18 -6.98
N LYS A 47 8.39 -0.93 -8.08
CA LYS A 47 7.86 -2.31 -8.07
C LYS A 47 8.60 -3.23 -7.11
N GLU A 48 9.92 -3.10 -7.02
CA GLU A 48 10.75 -3.90 -6.10
C GLU A 48 10.38 -3.64 -4.62
N THR A 49 10.03 -2.40 -4.28
CA THR A 49 9.54 -2.02 -2.94
C THR A 49 8.18 -2.65 -2.67
N ALA A 50 7.25 -2.59 -3.63
CA ALA A 50 5.94 -3.23 -3.53
C ALA A 50 6.05 -4.77 -3.39
N LEU A 51 6.96 -5.41 -4.15
CA LEU A 51 7.24 -6.84 -4.01
C LEU A 51 7.75 -7.20 -2.61
N ARG A 52 8.69 -6.41 -2.06
CA ARG A 52 9.15 -6.62 -0.68
C ARG A 52 8.03 -6.47 0.33
N ILE A 53 7.15 -5.49 0.17
CA ILE A 53 5.96 -5.32 1.03
C ILE A 53 5.06 -6.56 0.97
N LEU A 54 4.78 -7.09 -0.22
CA LEU A 54 3.95 -8.29 -0.40
C LEU A 54 4.65 -9.58 0.08
N SER A 55 5.98 -9.60 0.14
CA SER A 55 6.75 -10.76 0.59
C SER A 55 6.91 -10.82 2.11
N ASP A 56 6.58 -9.74 2.81
CA ASP A 56 6.62 -9.69 4.27
C ASP A 56 5.39 -10.38 4.88
N ARG A 57 5.62 -11.56 5.45
CA ARG A 57 4.55 -12.39 6.02
C ARG A 57 4.03 -11.89 7.37
N GLU A 58 4.70 -10.91 8.00
CA GLU A 58 4.19 -10.26 9.22
C GLU A 58 3.11 -9.24 8.91
N GLY A 59 3.15 -8.66 7.71
CA GLY A 59 2.10 -7.78 7.22
C GLY A 59 2.14 -6.34 7.75
N GLU A 60 3.15 -5.97 8.55
CA GLU A 60 3.31 -4.57 8.96
C GLU A 60 3.53 -3.65 7.76
N PRO A 61 4.36 -4.00 6.75
CA PRO A 61 4.56 -3.13 5.59
C PRO A 61 3.27 -2.93 4.77
N ILE A 62 2.42 -3.96 4.63
CA ILE A 62 1.15 -3.81 3.90
C ILE A 62 0.13 -2.97 4.69
N ALA A 63 0.16 -3.01 6.03
CA ALA A 63 -0.63 -2.10 6.86
C ALA A 63 -0.20 -0.63 6.65
N VAL A 64 1.11 -0.36 6.59
CA VAL A 64 1.64 0.98 6.29
C VAL A 64 1.25 1.43 4.88
N LEU A 65 1.38 0.56 3.88
CA LEU A 65 1.00 0.85 2.50
C LEU A 65 -0.49 1.21 2.40
N LEU A 66 -1.38 0.35 2.91
CA LEU A 66 -2.83 0.59 2.87
C LEU A 66 -3.21 1.87 3.62
N LYS A 67 -2.51 2.19 4.72
CA LYS A 67 -2.68 3.48 5.39
C LYS A 67 -2.25 4.62 4.47
N ALA A 68 -1.06 4.58 3.88
CA ALA A 68 -0.56 5.63 2.98
C ALA A 68 -1.52 5.93 1.81
N LEU A 69 -2.18 4.88 1.31
CA LEU A 69 -3.19 4.93 0.24
C LEU A 69 -4.57 5.41 0.69
N GLY A 70 -4.79 5.64 1.99
CA GLY A 70 -6.08 6.11 2.50
C GLY A 70 -7.16 5.04 2.56
N TYR A 71 -6.78 3.76 2.63
CA TYR A 71 -7.72 2.65 2.68
C TYR A 71 -8.64 2.76 3.92
N PRO A 72 -9.95 2.49 3.81
CA PRO A 72 -10.86 2.69 4.92
C PRO A 72 -10.67 1.61 6.01
N ARG A 73 -10.63 2.06 7.27
CA ARG A 73 -10.50 1.18 8.45
C ARG A 73 -11.57 0.08 8.50
N SER A 74 -12.78 0.37 8.04
CA SER A 74 -13.91 -0.58 8.02
C SER A 74 -13.71 -1.76 7.07
N ARG A 75 -12.79 -1.67 6.12
CA ARG A 75 -12.47 -2.75 5.16
C ARG A 75 -11.12 -3.38 5.41
N PHE A 76 -10.33 -2.81 6.31
CA PHE A 76 -8.96 -3.26 6.56
C PHE A 76 -8.93 -4.68 7.12
N GLU A 77 -9.87 -5.01 8.02
CA GLU A 77 -9.98 -6.36 8.60
C GLU A 77 -10.28 -7.43 7.55
N GLU A 78 -11.24 -7.16 6.65
CA GLU A 78 -11.58 -8.05 5.53
C GLU A 78 -10.36 -8.31 4.63
N VAL A 79 -9.55 -7.28 4.35
CA VAL A 79 -8.32 -7.43 3.58
C VAL A 79 -7.32 -8.32 4.29
N LEU A 80 -7.13 -8.17 5.61
CA LEU A 80 -6.22 -9.02 6.38
C LEU A 80 -6.66 -10.49 6.35
N ASP A 81 -7.96 -10.75 6.46
CA ASP A 81 -8.50 -12.11 6.36
C ASP A 81 -8.26 -12.72 4.98
N ASN A 82 -8.50 -11.96 3.91
CA ASN A 82 -8.25 -12.41 2.55
C ASN A 82 -6.76 -12.71 2.30
N LEU A 83 -5.85 -11.85 2.77
CA LEU A 83 -4.40 -12.02 2.63
C LEU A 83 -3.83 -13.18 3.46
N ARG A 84 -4.50 -13.52 4.56
CA ARG A 84 -4.19 -14.68 5.41
C ARG A 84 -4.79 -15.98 4.88
N GLY A 85 -5.81 -15.88 4.03
CA GLY A 85 -6.50 -17.02 3.44
C GLY A 85 -5.54 -18.02 2.78
N PRO A 86 -5.90 -19.32 2.75
CA PRO A 86 -5.02 -20.37 2.23
C PRO A 86 -4.63 -20.18 0.77
N ASP A 87 -5.50 -19.53 -0.03
CA ASP A 87 -5.26 -19.25 -1.44
C ASP A 87 -4.27 -18.10 -1.66
N ALA A 88 -4.23 -17.13 -0.74
CA ALA A 88 -3.33 -15.99 -0.82
C ALA A 88 -1.95 -16.33 -0.25
N GLY A 89 -1.91 -16.87 0.98
CA GLY A 89 -0.68 -17.25 1.69
C GLY A 89 0.30 -16.10 2.00
N ILE A 90 -0.12 -14.85 1.78
CA ILE A 90 0.69 -13.63 1.95
C ILE A 90 1.05 -13.47 3.42
N LEU A 91 0.05 -13.41 4.28
CA LEU A 91 0.25 -13.37 5.73
C LEU A 91 0.46 -14.79 6.26
N ARG A 92 1.25 -14.93 7.32
CA ARG A 92 1.33 -16.21 8.04
C ARG A 92 -0.05 -16.60 8.62
N PRO A 93 -0.43 -17.89 8.65
CA PRO A 93 -1.76 -18.31 9.11
C PRO A 93 -2.09 -17.94 10.56
N ASP A 94 -1.08 -17.85 11.42
CA ASP A 94 -1.18 -17.47 12.84
C ASP A 94 -1.02 -15.95 13.07
N ARG A 95 -0.95 -15.14 12.00
CA ARG A 95 -0.88 -13.69 12.14
C ARG A 95 -2.15 -13.18 12.81
N LYS A 96 -1.97 -12.34 13.82
CA LYS A 96 -3.02 -11.69 14.61
C LYS A 96 -3.48 -10.40 13.92
N PRO A 97 -4.72 -10.34 13.39
CA PRO A 97 -5.19 -9.15 12.67
C PRO A 97 -5.28 -7.91 13.57
N ASP A 98 -5.58 -8.07 14.85
CA ASP A 98 -5.66 -7.02 15.86
C ASP A 98 -4.33 -6.28 16.06
N GLU A 99 -3.19 -6.98 15.98
CA GLU A 99 -1.87 -6.34 16.05
C GLU A 99 -1.61 -5.45 14.82
N LEU A 100 -2.01 -5.90 13.62
CA LEU A 100 -1.91 -5.10 12.39
C LEU A 100 -2.92 -3.94 12.37
N GLN A 101 -4.10 -4.13 12.94
CA GLN A 101 -5.06 -3.06 13.16
C GLN A 101 -4.47 -1.99 14.09
N ALA A 102 -3.79 -2.36 15.16
CA ALA A 102 -3.11 -1.41 16.04
C ALA A 102 -2.01 -0.61 15.30
N VAL A 103 -1.21 -1.26 14.46
CA VAL A 103 -0.23 -0.58 13.59
C VAL A 103 -0.93 0.44 12.69
N PHE A 104 -1.97 0.01 11.98
CA PHE A 104 -2.75 0.85 11.06
C PHE A 104 -3.37 2.06 11.77
N ASP A 105 -3.92 1.86 12.96
CA ASP A 105 -4.60 2.90 13.75
C ASP A 105 -3.61 3.89 14.40
N SER A 106 -2.40 3.44 14.74
CA SER A 106 -1.35 4.30 15.32
C SER A 106 -0.74 5.31 14.33
N LEU A 107 -0.87 5.05 13.03
CA LEU A 107 -0.26 5.86 11.98
C LEU A 107 -1.21 6.94 11.47
N SER A 108 -0.67 8.12 11.21
CA SER A 108 -1.34 9.09 10.33
C SER A 108 -1.04 8.77 8.86
N PHE A 109 -1.91 9.19 7.96
CA PHE A 109 -1.69 9.05 6.51
C PHE A 109 -0.35 9.66 6.06
N ASN A 110 0.02 10.81 6.64
CA ASN A 110 1.27 11.48 6.30
C ASN A 110 2.50 10.71 6.79
N LYS A 111 2.47 10.18 8.03
CA LYS A 111 3.55 9.34 8.55
C LYS A 111 3.73 8.07 7.71
N ALA A 112 2.63 7.43 7.32
CA ALA A 112 2.66 6.24 6.47
C ALA A 112 3.30 6.51 5.10
N ARG A 113 2.95 7.64 4.45
CA ARG A 113 3.59 8.04 3.17
C ARG A 113 5.08 8.32 3.32
N ILE A 114 5.48 9.05 4.37
CA ILE A 114 6.89 9.35 4.63
C ILE A 114 7.68 8.04 4.81
N LEU A 115 7.17 7.09 5.60
CA LEU A 115 7.80 5.77 5.77
C LEU A 115 7.93 5.05 4.42
N LEU A 116 6.85 5.03 3.63
CA LEU A 116 6.84 4.38 2.33
C LEU A 116 7.86 4.99 1.36
N THR A 117 8.01 6.32 1.34
CA THR A 117 9.04 7.01 0.55
C THR A 117 10.45 6.63 1.00
N TYR A 118 10.72 6.57 2.31
CA TYR A 118 12.04 6.17 2.80
C TYR A 118 12.36 4.70 2.49
N TRP A 119 11.38 3.80 2.60
CA TRP A 119 11.56 2.41 2.21
C TRP A 119 11.87 2.28 0.72
N ASP A 120 11.17 3.05 -0.13
CA ASP A 120 11.43 3.04 -1.57
C ASP A 120 12.84 3.53 -1.91
N TRP A 121 13.28 4.61 -1.28
CA TRP A 121 14.64 5.12 -1.41
C TRP A 121 15.68 4.08 -0.99
N PHE A 122 15.47 3.43 0.15
CA PHE A 122 16.36 2.38 0.63
C PHE A 122 16.45 1.21 -0.36
N VAL A 123 15.32 0.72 -0.86
CA VAL A 123 15.27 -0.40 -1.81
C VAL A 123 15.94 -0.04 -3.13
N ARG A 124 15.63 1.14 -3.68
CA ARG A 124 16.17 1.60 -4.96
C ARG A 124 17.62 2.05 -4.89
N LYS A 125 18.23 2.05 -3.69
CA LYS A 125 19.53 2.67 -3.41
C LYS A 125 19.57 4.10 -3.95
N ALA A 126 18.48 4.84 -3.75
CA ALA A 126 18.27 6.19 -4.22
C ALA A 126 17.94 7.11 -3.03
N GLY A 127 17.99 8.43 -3.25
CA GLY A 127 17.69 9.43 -2.21
C GLY A 127 18.95 10.14 -1.69
N PRO A 128 18.77 11.19 -0.85
CA PRO A 128 19.84 12.11 -0.48
C PRO A 128 20.99 11.48 0.33
N TYR A 129 20.84 10.23 0.77
CA TYR A 129 21.82 9.51 1.58
C TYR A 129 22.29 8.19 0.94
N ALA A 130 21.91 7.91 -0.31
CA ALA A 130 22.44 6.73 -0.99
C ALA A 130 23.93 6.95 -1.35
N PRO A 131 24.82 5.98 -1.08
CA PRO A 131 26.20 6.09 -1.55
C PRO A 131 26.20 6.15 -3.08
N HIS A 132 26.65 7.29 -3.63
CA HIS A 132 26.92 7.41 -5.05
C HIS A 132 28.13 6.51 -5.35
N ASN A 133 27.93 5.49 -6.19
CA ASN A 133 29.03 4.73 -6.79
C ASN A 133 29.71 5.57 -7.87
#